data_AF-A0A1Y6IWL3-F1
#
_entry.id   AF-A0A1Y6IWL3-F1
#
_cell.length_a   1.000
_cell.length_b   1.000
_cell.length_c   1.000
_cell.angle_alpha   90.00
_cell.angle_beta   90.00
_cell.angle_gamma   90.00
#
_symmetry.space_group_name_H-M   'P 1'
#
loop_
_entity.id
_entity.type
_entity.pdbx_description
1 polymer ?
#
loop_
_entity_poly.entity_id
_entity_poly.type
_entity_poly.pdbx_seq_one_letter_code
_entity_poly.pdbx_strand_id
1 'polypeptide(L)'
;MNIRYFVTDDGFVRSEKALKINRIDYSELTELTEQQIEEFVINEPPEGKQRDGLSWVDIPVVVTAASEYQWVQAELDDVDVQLKYHATGDTKRQQLAVADWNTYAIALRDYTTTDTEGNVVIVGDARPVRPTDGS
;
A
#
# COMPACT_ATOMS: atom_id res chain seq x y z
N MET A 1 18.19 35.11 2.14
CA MET A 1 18.17 34.99 0.66
C MET A 1 17.01 34.07 0.34
N ASN A 2 15.89 34.61 -0.14
CA ASN A 2 14.69 33.82 -0.40
C ASN A 2 14.96 32.97 -1.64
N ILE A 3 14.94 31.64 -1.48
CA ILE A 3 15.10 30.70 -2.59
C ILE A 3 13.75 30.63 -3.31
N ARG A 4 13.75 30.94 -4.60
CA ARG A 4 12.55 30.82 -5.45
C ARG A 4 12.38 29.38 -5.92
N TYR A 5 11.12 28.95 -6.01
CA TYR A 5 10.72 27.64 -6.49
C TYR A 5 9.75 27.79 -7.65
N PHE A 6 9.85 26.87 -8.61
CA PHE A 6 9.01 26.85 -9.80
C PHE A 6 8.45 25.45 -9.99
N VAL A 7 7.22 25.35 -10.50
CA VAL A 7 6.67 24.09 -11.00
C VAL A 7 7.01 23.97 -12.49
N THR A 8 7.58 22.83 -12.86
CA THR A 8 7.92 22.50 -14.25
C THR A 8 6.73 21.84 -14.96
N ASP A 9 6.75 21.82 -16.29
CA ASP A 9 5.65 21.26 -17.11
C ASP A 9 5.39 19.77 -16.85
N ASP A 10 6.39 19.05 -16.37
CA ASP A 10 6.32 17.65 -15.92
C ASP A 10 5.84 17.50 -14.47
N GLY A 11 5.35 18.58 -13.84
CA GLY A 11 4.74 18.58 -12.51
C GLY A 11 5.74 18.54 -11.35
N PHE A 12 7.04 18.69 -11.59
CA PHE A 12 8.02 18.73 -10.49
C PHE A 12 8.24 20.15 -9.96
N VAL A 13 8.43 20.27 -8.64
CA VAL A 13 8.87 21.52 -8.02
C VAL A 13 10.40 21.55 -7.99
N ARG A 14 11.01 22.62 -8.54
CA ARG A 14 12.47 22.82 -8.55
C ARG A 14 12.84 24.21 -8.05
N SER A 15 13.98 24.31 -7.38
CA SER A 15 14.53 25.62 -6.99
C SER A 15 15.16 26.33 -8.18
N GLU A 16 15.16 27.66 -8.15
CA GLU A 16 15.84 28.50 -9.16
C GLU A 16 17.30 28.06 -9.39
N LYS A 17 17.98 27.68 -8.30
CA LYS A 17 19.36 27.19 -8.35
C LYS A 17 19.47 25.91 -9.18
N ALA A 18 18.56 24.94 -8.99
CA ALA A 18 18.56 23.69 -9.74
C ALA A 18 18.28 23.92 -11.23
N LEU A 19 17.34 24.82 -11.55
CA LEU A 19 17.02 25.17 -12.93
C LEU A 19 18.21 25.81 -13.65
N LYS A 20 18.90 26.75 -12.99
CA LYS A 20 20.13 27.38 -13.51
C LYS A 20 21.25 26.37 -13.76
N ILE A 21 21.47 25.44 -12.83
CA ILE A 21 22.47 24.38 -12.98
C ILE A 21 22.17 23.51 -14.21
N ASN A 22 20.89 23.17 -14.40
CA ASN A 22 20.44 22.34 -15.53
C ASN A 22 20.21 23.14 -16.82
N ARG A 23 20.50 24.45 -16.85
CA ARG A 23 20.28 25.35 -17.99
C ARG A 23 18.85 25.31 -18.53
N ILE A 24 17.88 25.14 -17.63
CA ILE A 24 16.46 25.17 -17.96
C ILE A 24 16.02 26.64 -17.95
N ASP A 25 15.39 27.09 -19.04
CA ASP A 25 14.71 28.38 -19.07
C ASP A 25 13.45 28.29 -18.21
N TYR A 26 13.33 29.19 -17.24
CA TYR A 26 12.25 29.22 -16.26
C TYR A 26 11.42 30.50 -16.33
N SER A 27 11.61 31.32 -17.38
CA SER A 27 10.83 32.54 -17.60
C SER A 27 9.35 32.27 -17.84
N GLU A 28 9.01 31.13 -18.45
CA GLU A 28 7.64 30.68 -18.71
C GLU A 28 7.10 29.74 -17.62
N LEU A 29 7.93 29.35 -16.64
CA LEU A 29 7.49 28.48 -15.55
C LEU A 29 6.74 29.26 -14.48
N THR A 30 5.80 28.59 -13.82
CA THR A 30 5.03 29.20 -12.73
C THR A 30 5.85 29.23 -11.44
N GLU A 31 6.16 30.42 -10.96
CA GLU A 31 6.78 30.64 -9.64
C GLU A 31 5.78 30.33 -8.52
N LEU A 32 6.21 29.57 -7.51
CA LEU A 32 5.38 29.22 -6.36
C LEU A 32 5.23 30.40 -5.39
N THR A 33 4.04 30.52 -4.81
CA THR A 33 3.80 31.46 -3.70
C THR A 33 4.44 30.97 -2.40
N GLU A 34 4.59 31.86 -1.42
CA GLU A 34 5.12 31.48 -0.08
C GLU A 34 4.30 30.36 0.57
N GLN A 35 2.96 30.40 0.44
CA GLN A 35 2.07 29.36 0.95
C GLN A 35 2.31 28.01 0.25
N GLN A 36 2.50 28.01 -1.07
CA GLN A 36 2.80 26.78 -1.81
C GLN A 36 4.18 26.22 -1.48
N ILE A 37 5.16 27.10 -1.21
CA ILE A 37 6.49 26.68 -0.75
C ILE A 37 6.37 26.02 0.63
N GLU A 38 5.63 26.64 1.55
CA GLU A 38 5.39 26.06 2.87
C GLU A 38 4.73 24.68 2.76
N GLU A 39 3.66 24.58 1.98
CA GLU A 39 2.91 23.33 1.83
C GLU A 39 3.67 22.22 1.10
N PHE A 40 4.27 22.50 -0.07
CA PHE A 40 4.77 21.45 -0.98
C PHE A 40 6.29 21.25 -0.97
N VAL A 41 7.03 22.10 -0.25
CA VAL A 41 8.50 22.06 -0.18
C VAL A 41 9.01 21.95 1.26
N ILE A 42 8.41 22.67 2.21
CA ILE A 42 8.88 22.72 3.60
C ILE A 42 8.20 21.66 4.46
N ASN A 43 6.88 21.56 4.39
CA ASN A 43 6.10 20.64 5.20
C ASN A 43 6.28 19.19 4.73
N GLU A 44 6.18 18.25 5.68
CA GLU A 44 6.11 16.84 5.35
C GLU A 44 4.80 16.51 4.61
N PRO A 45 4.82 15.58 3.65
CA PRO A 45 3.60 15.07 3.05
C PRO A 45 2.60 14.58 4.11
N PRO A 46 1.29 14.82 3.93
CA PRO A 46 0.28 14.17 4.75
C PRO A 46 0.43 12.65 4.70
N GLU A 47 0.05 11.97 5.79
CA GLU A 47 0.13 10.51 5.88
C GLU A 47 -0.61 9.83 4.71
N GLY A 48 0.05 8.86 4.06
CA GLY A 48 -0.52 8.13 2.93
C GLY A 48 -0.64 8.93 1.64
N LYS A 49 -0.11 10.15 1.57
CA LYS A 49 -0.11 10.99 0.37
C LYS A 49 1.27 11.08 -0.28
N GLN A 50 1.28 11.16 -1.61
CA GLN A 50 2.43 11.57 -2.41
C GLN A 50 2.11 12.84 -3.18
N ARG A 51 3.14 13.57 -3.58
CA ARG A 51 2.98 14.79 -4.37
C ARG A 51 2.82 14.47 -5.85
N ASP A 52 1.83 15.11 -6.47
CA ASP A 52 1.67 15.18 -7.93
C ASP A 52 1.43 16.65 -8.29
N GLY A 53 2.43 17.32 -8.86
CA GLY A 53 2.36 18.77 -9.07
C GLY A 53 2.21 19.57 -7.78
N LEU A 54 1.18 20.43 -7.76
CA LEU A 54 0.75 21.21 -6.59
C LEU A 54 -0.50 20.56 -5.96
N SER A 55 -0.47 19.25 -5.79
CA SER A 55 -1.55 18.48 -5.17
C SER A 55 -1.01 17.27 -4.40
N TRP A 56 -1.75 16.90 -3.35
CA TRP A 56 -1.52 15.67 -2.59
C TRP A 56 -2.48 14.60 -3.08
N VAL A 57 -1.93 13.54 -3.65
CA VAL A 57 -2.69 12.38 -4.13
C VAL A 57 -2.42 11.18 -3.22
N ASP A 58 -3.40 10.28 -3.09
CA ASP A 58 -3.19 9.04 -2.34
C ASP A 58 -2.05 8.24 -2.94
N ILE A 59 -1.14 7.75 -2.10
CA ILE A 59 -0.16 6.74 -2.50
C ILE A 59 -0.99 5.53 -2.93
N PRO A 60 -0.90 5.09 -4.20
CA PRO A 60 -1.62 3.90 -4.61
C PRO A 60 -1.15 2.75 -3.74
N VAL A 61 -2.09 2.05 -3.11
CA VAL A 61 -1.78 0.78 -2.45
C VAL A 61 -1.37 -0.18 -3.55
N VAL A 62 -0.07 -0.32 -3.77
CA VAL A 62 0.44 -1.30 -4.72
C VAL A 62 0.18 -2.66 -4.10
N VAL A 63 -0.85 -3.34 -4.59
CA VAL A 63 -1.06 -4.76 -4.30
C VAL A 63 0.10 -5.52 -4.92
N THR A 64 1.07 -5.88 -4.10
CA THR A 64 2.22 -6.70 -4.51
C THR A 64 1.97 -8.14 -4.09
N ALA A 65 2.60 -9.09 -4.78
CA ALA A 65 2.57 -10.49 -4.36
C ALA A 65 3.05 -10.63 -2.90
N ALA A 66 4.07 -9.86 -2.50
CA ALA A 66 4.57 -9.82 -1.12
C ALA A 66 3.51 -9.35 -0.10
N SER A 67 2.78 -8.27 -0.38
CA SER A 67 1.72 -7.79 0.52
C SER A 67 0.54 -8.77 0.58
N GLU A 68 0.17 -9.39 -0.54
CA GLU A 68 -0.88 -10.42 -0.56
C GLU A 68 -0.48 -11.65 0.25
N TYR A 69 0.77 -12.10 0.14
CA TYR A 69 1.27 -13.23 0.91
C TYR A 69 1.36 -12.92 2.40
N GLN A 70 1.76 -11.70 2.78
CA GLN A 70 1.70 -11.27 4.19
C GLN A 70 0.26 -11.28 4.73
N TRP A 71 -0.70 -10.82 3.94
CA TRP A 71 -2.11 -10.92 4.30
C TRP A 71 -2.56 -12.38 4.44
N VAL A 72 -2.20 -13.26 3.50
CA VAL A 72 -2.49 -14.71 3.59
C VAL A 72 -1.92 -15.33 4.86
N GLN A 73 -0.69 -14.99 5.26
CA GLN A 73 -0.10 -15.50 6.50
C GLN A 73 -0.87 -15.04 7.74
N ALA A 74 -1.28 -13.77 7.79
CA ALA A 74 -2.10 -13.26 8.89
C ALA A 74 -3.48 -13.94 8.97
N GLU A 75 -4.10 -14.23 7.83
CA GLU A 75 -5.35 -15.00 7.80
C GLU A 75 -5.14 -16.46 8.26
N LEU A 76 -4.05 -17.11 7.85
CA LEU A 76 -3.71 -18.47 8.28
C LEU A 76 -3.44 -18.54 9.80
N ASP A 77 -2.79 -17.53 10.38
CA ASP A 77 -2.60 -17.43 11.82
C ASP A 77 -3.95 -17.36 12.58
N ASP A 78 -4.94 -16.62 12.05
CA ASP A 78 -6.29 -16.56 12.62
C ASP A 78 -7.02 -17.90 12.49
N VAL A 79 -6.90 -18.57 11.33
CA VAL A 79 -7.43 -19.93 11.14
C VAL A 79 -6.86 -20.89 12.18
N ASP A 80 -5.54 -20.86 12.42
CA ASP A 80 -4.90 -21.72 13.41
C ASP A 80 -5.40 -21.46 14.83
N VAL A 81 -5.71 -20.19 15.17
CA VAL A 81 -6.35 -19.85 16.45
C VAL A 81 -7.76 -20.45 16.54
N GLN A 82 -8.56 -20.36 15.48
CA GLN A 82 -9.90 -20.93 15.46
C GLN A 82 -9.88 -22.46 15.60
N LEU A 83 -8.99 -23.13 14.87
CA LEU A 83 -8.80 -24.58 14.97
C LEU A 83 -8.34 -25.00 16.38
N LYS A 84 -7.52 -24.20 17.06
CA LYS A 84 -7.14 -24.45 18.47
C LYS A 84 -8.35 -24.36 19.41
N TYR A 85 -9.26 -23.40 19.23
CA TYR A 85 -10.48 -23.33 20.05
C TYR A 85 -11.36 -24.56 19.89
N HIS A 86 -11.52 -25.06 18.66
CA HIS A 86 -12.21 -26.32 18.40
C HIS A 86 -11.53 -27.50 19.10
N ALA A 87 -10.19 -27.57 19.03
CA ALA A 87 -9.42 -28.66 19.65
C ALA A 87 -9.49 -28.67 21.19
N THR A 88 -9.56 -27.49 21.82
CA THR A 88 -9.69 -27.37 23.29
C THR A 88 -11.14 -27.38 23.77
N GLY A 89 -12.11 -27.35 22.86
CA GLY A 89 -13.53 -27.27 23.19
C GLY A 89 -13.97 -25.90 23.74
N ASP A 90 -13.25 -24.82 23.44
CA ASP A 90 -13.60 -23.45 23.82
C ASP A 90 -14.78 -22.93 22.96
N THR A 91 -15.96 -23.49 23.24
CA THR A 91 -17.22 -23.20 22.54
C THR A 91 -17.65 -21.73 22.61
N LYS A 92 -17.06 -20.92 23.51
CA LYS A 92 -17.36 -19.48 23.61
C LYS A 92 -16.61 -18.66 22.57
N ARG A 93 -15.44 -19.13 22.12
CA ARG A 93 -14.57 -18.39 21.20
C ARG A 93 -14.49 -19.02 19.82
N GLN A 94 -14.70 -20.33 19.72
CA GLN A 94 -14.74 -21.00 18.43
C GLN A 94 -15.87 -20.41 17.58
N GLN A 95 -15.57 -20.12 16.33
CA GLN A 95 -16.54 -19.73 15.31
C GLN A 95 -16.64 -20.82 14.26
N LEU A 96 -17.76 -20.87 13.53
CA LEU A 96 -18.01 -21.77 12.39
C LEU A 96 -17.69 -23.26 12.67
N ALA A 97 -17.73 -24.12 11.65
CA ALA A 97 -17.28 -25.50 11.77
C ALA A 97 -15.79 -25.63 11.42
N VAL A 98 -15.12 -26.67 11.94
CA VAL A 98 -13.74 -27.04 11.57
C VAL A 98 -13.60 -27.20 10.05
N ALA A 99 -14.63 -27.74 9.39
CA ALA A 99 -14.62 -27.92 7.94
C ALA A 99 -14.52 -26.57 7.19
N ASP A 100 -15.24 -25.53 7.64
CA ASP A 100 -15.25 -24.21 7.00
C ASP A 100 -13.86 -23.56 7.08
N TRP A 101 -13.23 -23.63 8.26
CA TRP A 101 -11.87 -23.12 8.48
C TRP A 101 -10.83 -23.88 7.65
N ASN A 102 -10.95 -25.20 7.55
CA ASN A 102 -10.05 -26.00 6.72
C ASN A 102 -10.19 -25.65 5.24
N THR A 103 -11.41 -25.49 4.74
CA THR A 103 -11.66 -25.06 3.35
C THR A 103 -11.07 -23.67 3.10
N TYR A 104 -11.22 -22.74 4.03
CA TYR A 104 -10.65 -21.39 3.91
C TYR A 104 -9.11 -21.43 3.89
N ALA A 105 -8.48 -22.20 4.79
CA ALA A 105 -7.02 -22.37 4.81
C ALA A 105 -6.46 -22.94 3.50
N ILE A 106 -7.18 -23.87 2.86
CA ILE A 106 -6.79 -24.41 1.56
C ILE A 106 -6.85 -23.30 0.50
N ALA A 107 -7.96 -22.56 0.42
CA ALA A 107 -8.11 -21.47 -0.53
C ALA A 107 -7.04 -20.38 -0.36
N LEU A 108 -6.65 -20.05 0.88
CA LEU A 108 -5.56 -19.12 1.18
C LEU A 108 -4.21 -19.61 0.65
N ARG A 109 -3.88 -20.89 0.84
CA ARG A 109 -2.63 -21.51 0.34
C ARG A 109 -2.60 -21.65 -1.17
N ASP A 110 -3.76 -21.82 -1.79
CA ASP A 110 -3.90 -21.87 -3.24
C ASP A 110 -3.87 -20.46 -3.88
N TYR A 111 -4.13 -19.40 -3.09
CA TYR A 111 -4.12 -18.01 -3.59
C TYR A 111 -2.72 -17.43 -3.75
N THR A 112 -1.81 -17.67 -2.79
CA THR A 112 -0.41 -17.24 -2.87
C THR A 112 0.55 -18.36 -2.52
N THR A 113 1.68 -18.43 -3.22
CA THR A 113 2.73 -19.41 -2.92
C THR A 113 4.13 -18.82 -3.18
N THR A 114 5.16 -19.62 -2.95
CA THR A 114 6.53 -19.31 -3.37
C THR A 114 6.91 -20.15 -4.58
N ASP A 115 7.49 -19.52 -5.59
CA ASP A 115 8.05 -20.23 -6.74
C ASP A 115 9.30 -21.06 -6.36
N THR A 116 9.92 -21.70 -7.36
CA THR A 116 11.12 -22.53 -7.16
C THR A 116 12.35 -21.76 -6.71
N GLU A 117 12.35 -20.43 -6.86
CA GLU A 117 13.43 -19.53 -6.42
C GLU A 117 13.13 -18.91 -5.05
N GLY A 118 11.96 -19.19 -4.47
CA GLY A 118 11.49 -18.63 -3.21
C GLY A 118 10.83 -17.26 -3.34
N ASN A 119 10.54 -16.79 -4.56
CA ASN A 119 9.82 -15.55 -4.77
C ASN A 119 8.33 -15.78 -4.57
N VAL A 120 7.68 -14.84 -3.89
CA VAL A 120 6.24 -14.87 -3.68
C VAL A 120 5.50 -14.58 -4.98
N VAL A 121 4.51 -15.40 -5.29
CA VAL A 121 3.63 -15.26 -6.45
C VAL A 121 2.16 -15.38 -6.06
N ILE A 122 1.31 -14.63 -6.75
CA ILE A 122 -0.15 -14.78 -6.68
C ILE A 122 -0.55 -15.80 -7.74
N VAL A 123 -1.25 -16.86 -7.31
CA VAL A 123 -1.70 -17.96 -8.18
C VAL A 123 -3.19 -17.85 -8.46
N GLY A 124 -3.99 -17.42 -7.49
CA GLY A 124 -5.43 -17.28 -7.64
C GLY A 124 -5.86 -15.93 -8.23
N ASP A 125 -6.98 -15.93 -8.96
CA ASP A 125 -7.51 -14.74 -9.63
C ASP A 125 -8.17 -13.72 -8.67
N ALA A 126 -8.56 -14.17 -7.48
CA ALA A 126 -9.22 -13.34 -6.48
C ALA A 126 -8.87 -13.79 -5.06
N ARG A 127 -8.87 -12.83 -4.12
CA ARG A 127 -8.70 -13.11 -2.70
C ARG A 127 -9.79 -14.07 -2.20
N PRO A 128 -9.43 -15.12 -1.46
CA PRO A 128 -10.40 -15.97 -0.77
C PRO A 128 -11.26 -15.15 0.19
N VAL A 129 -12.56 -15.42 0.20
CA VAL A 129 -13.50 -14.76 1.11
C VAL A 129 -13.51 -15.52 2.43
N ARG A 130 -13.29 -14.79 3.52
CA ARG A 130 -13.39 -15.34 4.86
C ARG A 130 -14.81 -15.86 5.09
N PRO A 131 -14.99 -17.07 5.65
CA PRO A 131 -16.31 -17.68 5.76
C PRO A 131 -17.26 -16.96 6.74
N THR A 132 -16.77 -16.03 7.56
CA THR A 132 -17.60 -15.13 8.38
C THR A 132 -18.19 -13.96 7.60
N ASP A 133 -17.58 -13.60 6.47
CA ASP A 133 -17.89 -12.36 5.74
C ASP A 133 -18.93 -12.59 4.63
N GLY A 134 -19.25 -13.86 4.33
CA GLY A 134 -20.21 -14.28 3.31
C GLY A 134 -21.64 -14.51 3.82
N SER A 135 -22.06 -13.85 4.90
CA SER A 135 -23.40 -14.00 5.50
C SER A 135 -24.40 -12.94 5.10
#